data_AF-A0A2V6BNG0-F1
#
_entry.id   AF-A0A2V6BNG0-F1
#
_cell.length_a   1.000
_cell.length_b   1.000
_cell.length_c   1.000
_cell.angle_alpha   90.00
_cell.angle_beta   90.00
_cell.angle_gamma   90.00
#
_symmetry.space_group_name_H-M   'P 1'
#
loop_
_entity.id
_entity.type
_entity.pdbx_description
1 polymer ?
#
loop_
_entity_poly.entity_id
_entity_poly.type
_entity_poly.pdbx_seq_one_letter_code
_entity_poly.pdbx_strand_id
1 'polypeptide(L)'
;MAAASFIFGGVAGRAQDAGALLDLLVRKKIITDQEAEEVRAELTKETAATSAGKWKLSAPITELELYGDARLRYEYRSGRTAGDVSPPNDWQERKRERYRLRIGLRGVLADDWFFGVRLETSQNPRSTNVTFGDDTSTTSGSTTTFNGPFAKNSDGINVGQAYLGYRGFKDITLTGGKMPNPLVTTLMTWDADINPEGTAEQWKHSFTFNFGGGGVEQAQQSYAKDSKNLAITKTSEPWKLKVDLFANFAQFIYDDVNPENPLGAPRTSGGKLVPTTDAWLLAWQVGARFTFPNNLYAQIAPTLYNYTGNGDTFNGHFVGGDPALSNSDSLSTNQVGINSLLVFDMPMEI
;
A
#
# COMPACT_ATOMS: atom_id res chain seq x y z
N MET A 1 0.87 11.43 -23.07
CA MET A 1 0.60 10.12 -22.42
C MET A 1 -0.89 10.07 -22.11
N ALA A 2 -1.62 9.07 -22.61
CA ALA A 2 -3.05 8.92 -22.33
C ALA A 2 -3.27 7.59 -21.58
N ALA A 3 -3.97 7.64 -20.45
CA ALA A 3 -4.26 6.47 -19.64
C ALA A 3 -5.72 6.50 -19.19
N ALA A 4 -6.42 5.40 -19.38
CA ALA A 4 -7.75 5.16 -18.82
C ALA A 4 -7.61 4.14 -17.68
N SER A 5 -8.14 4.47 -16.50
CA SER A 5 -8.12 3.57 -15.34
C SER A 5 -9.55 3.33 -14.88
N PHE A 6 -9.94 2.08 -14.73
CA PHE A 6 -11.23 1.66 -14.19
C PHE A 6 -10.98 1.03 -12.81
N ILE A 7 -11.60 1.61 -11.79
CA ILE A 7 -11.55 1.08 -10.43
C ILE A 7 -12.82 0.24 -10.24
N PHE A 8 -12.66 -1.02 -9.88
CA PHE A 8 -13.80 -1.83 -9.47
C PHE A 8 -14.16 -1.47 -8.03
N GLY A 9 -15.39 -0.97 -7.81
CA GLY A 9 -15.91 -0.74 -6.47
C GLY A 9 -16.00 -2.06 -5.72
N GLY A 10 -15.44 -2.13 -4.51
CA GLY A 10 -15.43 -3.35 -3.72
C GLY A 10 -16.84 -3.77 -3.33
N VAL A 11 -17.19 -5.03 -3.58
CA VAL A 11 -18.42 -5.63 -3.03
C VAL A 11 -18.06 -6.17 -1.66
N ALA A 12 -18.50 -5.49 -0.60
CA ALA A 12 -18.35 -5.97 0.77
C ALA A 12 -19.45 -6.99 1.08
N GLY A 13 -19.08 -8.26 1.16
CA GLY A 13 -19.96 -9.31 1.67
C GLY A 13 -19.88 -9.32 3.19
N ARG A 14 -20.93 -8.84 3.87
CA ARG A 14 -21.06 -9.02 5.33
C ARG A 14 -21.79 -10.32 5.59
N ALA A 15 -21.17 -11.21 6.36
CA ALA A 15 -21.87 -12.32 6.98
C ALA A 15 -22.78 -11.76 8.10
N GLN A 16 -23.96 -11.25 7.72
CA GLN A 16 -24.94 -10.79 8.69
C GLN A 16 -25.54 -12.01 9.37
N ASP A 17 -25.28 -12.12 10.67
CA ASP A 17 -25.81 -13.16 11.52
C ASP A 17 -27.34 -13.00 11.65
N ALA A 18 -28.10 -13.68 10.78
CA ALA A 18 -29.55 -13.69 10.79
C ALA A 18 -30.12 -14.27 12.11
N GLY A 19 -29.29 -14.96 12.91
CA GLY A 19 -29.66 -15.53 14.20
C GLY A 19 -30.13 -14.48 15.21
N ALA A 20 -29.44 -13.33 15.28
CA ALA A 20 -29.77 -12.27 16.22
C ALA A 20 -31.09 -11.55 15.89
N LEU A 21 -31.44 -11.44 14.60
CA LEU A 21 -32.68 -10.83 14.15
C LEU A 21 -33.89 -11.76 14.39
N LEU A 22 -33.72 -13.06 14.15
CA LEU A 22 -34.74 -14.08 14.38
C LEU A 22 -35.06 -14.23 15.88
N ASP A 23 -34.04 -14.21 16.74
CA ASP A 23 -34.23 -14.28 18.20
C ASP A 23 -34.96 -13.04 18.76
N LEU A 24 -34.70 -11.86 18.17
CA LEU A 24 -35.39 -10.62 18.52
C LEU A 24 -36.87 -10.62 18.05
N LEU A 25 -37.16 -11.26 16.91
CA LEU A 25 -38.52 -11.43 16.37
C LEU A 25 -39.35 -12.44 17.18
N VAL A 26 -38.73 -13.56 17.60
CA VAL A 26 -39.30 -14.53 18.54
C VAL A 26 -39.59 -13.86 19.89
N ARG A 27 -38.61 -13.11 20.43
CA ARG A 27 -38.75 -12.40 21.71
C ARG A 27 -39.85 -11.33 21.69
N LYS A 28 -40.13 -10.74 20.54
CA LYS A 28 -41.26 -9.80 20.32
C LYS A 28 -42.58 -10.50 19.99
N LYS A 29 -42.62 -11.84 19.99
CA LYS A 29 -43.79 -12.68 19.63
C LYS A 29 -44.36 -12.40 18.23
N ILE A 30 -43.51 -11.95 17.31
CA ILE A 30 -43.91 -11.67 15.92
C ILE A 30 -43.87 -12.97 15.10
N ILE A 31 -43.00 -13.90 15.47
CA ILE A 31 -42.88 -15.25 14.90
C ILE A 31 -42.78 -16.27 16.04
N THR A 32 -43.13 -17.52 15.75
CA THR A 32 -42.98 -18.65 16.68
C THR A 32 -41.60 -19.29 16.58
N ASP A 33 -41.19 -20.04 17.61
CA ASP A 33 -39.90 -20.74 17.64
C ASP A 33 -39.75 -21.73 16.46
N GLN A 34 -40.86 -22.32 16.00
CA GLN A 34 -40.89 -23.25 14.88
C GLN A 34 -40.66 -22.54 13.54
N GLU A 35 -41.31 -21.38 13.33
CA GLU A 35 -41.12 -20.57 12.11
C GLU A 35 -39.70 -20.00 12.03
N ALA A 36 -39.11 -19.61 13.17
CA ALA A 36 -37.73 -19.15 13.21
C ALA A 36 -36.74 -20.25 12.81
N GLU A 37 -36.98 -21.50 13.24
CA GLU A 37 -36.11 -22.63 12.91
C GLU A 37 -36.29 -23.10 11.46
N GLU A 38 -37.51 -23.03 10.91
CA GLU A 38 -37.78 -23.30 9.50
C GLU A 38 -37.09 -22.27 8.59
N VAL A 39 -37.16 -20.98 8.94
CA VAL A 39 -36.45 -19.90 8.23
C VAL A 39 -34.93 -20.06 8.35
N ARG A 40 -34.39 -20.53 9.48
CA ARG A 40 -32.96 -20.90 9.60
C ARG A 40 -32.58 -22.06 8.70
N ALA A 41 -33.41 -23.09 8.64
CA ALA A 41 -33.18 -24.25 7.80
C ALA A 41 -33.24 -23.89 6.31
N GLU A 42 -34.18 -23.03 5.92
CA GLU A 42 -34.32 -22.52 4.56
C GLU A 42 -33.17 -21.60 4.17
N LEU A 43 -32.78 -20.65 5.05
CA LEU A 43 -31.59 -19.82 4.87
C LEU A 43 -30.33 -20.69 4.73
N THR A 44 -30.15 -21.73 5.55
CA THR A 44 -28.99 -22.62 5.48
C THR A 44 -28.97 -23.39 4.15
N LYS A 45 -30.14 -23.82 3.67
CA LYS A 45 -30.30 -24.53 2.41
C LYS A 45 -30.06 -23.62 1.21
N GLU A 46 -30.55 -22.38 1.25
CA GLU A 46 -30.38 -21.37 0.21
C GLU A 46 -28.93 -20.84 0.16
N THR A 47 -28.29 -20.69 1.32
CA THR A 47 -26.86 -20.35 1.45
C THR A 47 -25.98 -21.48 0.92
N ALA A 48 -26.33 -22.74 1.16
CA ALA A 48 -25.63 -23.91 0.62
C ALA A 48 -25.85 -24.10 -0.90
N ALA A 49 -26.99 -23.64 -1.43
CA ALA A 49 -27.31 -23.69 -2.85
C ALA A 49 -26.67 -22.55 -3.66
N THR A 50 -26.37 -21.41 -3.04
CA THR A 50 -25.63 -20.30 -3.65
C THR A 50 -24.12 -20.59 -3.67
N SER A 51 -23.43 -20.09 -4.69
CA SER A 51 -21.98 -20.27 -4.87
C SER A 51 -21.13 -19.79 -3.67
N ALA A 52 -21.71 -18.98 -2.78
CA ALA A 52 -21.11 -18.56 -1.51
C ALA A 52 -20.99 -19.72 -0.48
N GLY A 53 -21.94 -20.67 -0.43
CA GLY A 53 -21.91 -21.78 0.52
C GLY A 53 -20.89 -22.89 0.20
N LYS A 54 -20.37 -22.92 -1.02
CA LYS A 54 -19.28 -23.83 -1.41
C LYS A 54 -17.90 -23.32 -0.97
N TRP A 55 -17.80 -22.03 -0.66
CA TRP A 55 -16.63 -21.43 -0.02
C TRP A 55 -16.81 -21.45 1.50
N LYS A 56 -16.82 -22.64 2.10
CA LYS A 56 -16.65 -22.77 3.56
C LYS A 56 -15.20 -22.43 3.90
N LEU A 57 -14.83 -21.14 3.86
CA LEU A 57 -13.56 -20.71 4.44
C LEU A 57 -13.66 -21.00 5.94
N SER A 58 -12.81 -21.90 6.42
CA SER A 58 -12.79 -22.47 7.77
C SER A 58 -12.28 -21.51 8.84
N ALA A 59 -12.45 -20.20 8.64
CA ALA A 59 -12.19 -19.16 9.63
C ALA A 59 -13.45 -18.31 9.76
N PRO A 60 -13.80 -17.82 10.97
CA PRO A 60 -14.86 -16.84 11.14
C PRO A 60 -14.46 -15.53 10.44
N ILE A 61 -14.76 -15.42 9.15
CA ILE A 61 -14.56 -14.19 8.37
C ILE A 61 -15.71 -13.26 8.71
N THR A 62 -15.37 -12.15 9.35
CA THR A 62 -16.34 -11.11 9.70
C THR A 62 -16.66 -10.24 8.49
N GLU A 63 -15.65 -9.91 7.68
CA GLU A 63 -15.81 -9.07 6.50
C GLU A 63 -14.91 -9.56 5.37
N LEU A 64 -15.46 -9.63 4.16
CA LEU A 64 -14.72 -9.97 2.95
C LEU A 64 -15.00 -8.93 1.87
N GLU A 65 -13.92 -8.40 1.30
CA GLU A 65 -13.95 -7.42 0.22
C GLU A 65 -13.12 -7.92 -0.96
N LEU A 66 -13.80 -8.07 -2.10
CA LEU A 66 -13.14 -8.25 -3.40
C LEU A 66 -12.88 -6.86 -4.00
N TYR A 67 -11.61 -6.55 -4.31
CA TYR A 67 -11.20 -5.28 -4.90
C TYR A 67 -10.33 -5.51 -6.13
N GLY A 68 -10.17 -4.48 -6.96
CA GLY A 68 -9.29 -4.57 -8.12
C GLY A 68 -9.30 -3.33 -8.98
N ASP A 69 -8.37 -3.28 -9.92
CA ASP A 69 -8.34 -2.26 -10.96
C ASP A 69 -7.89 -2.84 -12.30
N ALA A 70 -8.44 -2.26 -13.36
CA ALA A 70 -7.98 -2.48 -14.72
C ALA A 70 -7.52 -1.14 -15.31
N ARG A 71 -6.40 -1.16 -16.03
CA ARG A 71 -5.87 0.03 -16.68
C ARG A 71 -5.47 -0.29 -18.11
N LEU A 72 -5.81 0.63 -19.01
CA LEU A 72 -5.31 0.69 -20.38
C LEU A 72 -4.49 1.97 -20.55
N ARG A 73 -3.32 1.84 -21.14
CA ARG A 73 -2.35 2.94 -21.29
C ARG A 73 -1.74 2.91 -22.67
N TYR A 74 -1.77 4.06 -23.34
CA TYR A 74 -0.94 4.31 -24.52
C TYR A 74 0.32 5.07 -24.13
N GLU A 75 1.48 4.49 -24.43
CA GLU A 75 2.79 5.03 -24.12
C GLU A 75 3.57 5.30 -25.41
N TYR A 76 3.94 6.56 -25.59
CA TYR A 76 4.87 7.01 -26.63
C TYR A 76 6.11 7.58 -25.94
N ARG A 77 7.28 7.05 -26.29
CA ARG A 77 8.58 7.62 -25.93
C ARG A 77 9.34 7.92 -27.21
N SER A 78 9.95 9.08 -27.26
CA SER A 78 10.92 9.42 -28.30
C SER A 78 12.13 10.06 -27.66
N GLY A 79 13.29 9.87 -28.27
CA GLY A 79 14.54 10.45 -27.84
C GLY A 79 15.49 10.55 -29.02
N ARG A 80 16.25 11.64 -29.06
CA ARG A 80 17.35 11.80 -30.01
C ARG A 80 18.67 11.59 -29.29
N THR A 81 19.54 10.77 -29.84
CA THR A 81 20.90 10.65 -29.31
C THR A 81 21.66 11.98 -29.47
N ALA A 82 22.62 12.23 -28.59
CA ALA A 82 23.44 13.43 -28.68
C ALA A 82 24.34 13.40 -29.94
N GLY A 83 24.87 14.56 -30.33
CA GLY A 83 25.68 14.68 -31.56
C GLY A 83 27.07 14.06 -31.45
N ASP A 84 27.50 13.70 -30.25
CA ASP A 84 28.81 13.19 -29.88
C ASP A 84 28.82 11.67 -29.60
N VAL A 85 27.68 10.98 -29.73
CA VAL A 85 27.59 9.52 -29.63
C VAL A 85 27.44 8.87 -31.01
N SER A 86 27.76 7.58 -31.15
CA SER A 86 27.64 6.85 -32.42
C SER A 86 26.47 5.87 -32.37
N PRO A 87 25.42 5.99 -33.23
CA PRO A 87 25.26 6.99 -34.28
C PRO A 87 24.77 8.35 -33.75
N PRO A 88 25.29 9.48 -34.29
CA PRO A 88 24.94 10.81 -33.81
C PRO A 88 23.57 11.25 -34.33
N ASN A 89 22.80 11.94 -33.48
CA ASN A 89 21.45 12.43 -33.80
C ASN A 89 20.44 11.35 -34.23
N ASP A 90 20.69 10.09 -33.86
CA ASP A 90 19.77 8.99 -34.11
C ASP A 90 18.45 9.19 -33.36
N TRP A 91 17.34 8.86 -34.01
CA TRP A 91 15.99 9.08 -33.50
C TRP A 91 15.35 7.76 -33.11
N GLN A 92 15.20 7.53 -31.81
CA GLN A 92 14.57 6.33 -31.30
C GLN A 92 13.14 6.63 -30.86
N GLU A 93 12.20 5.83 -31.36
CA GLU A 93 10.80 5.88 -30.94
C GLU A 93 10.35 4.54 -30.36
N ARG A 94 9.47 4.61 -29.37
CA ARG A 94 8.79 3.46 -28.80
C ARG A 94 7.33 3.76 -28.58
N LYS A 95 6.47 3.02 -29.29
CA LYS A 95 5.00 3.05 -29.15
C LYS A 95 4.58 1.75 -28.49
N ARG A 96 3.83 1.85 -27.39
CA ARG A 96 3.32 0.69 -26.66
C ARG A 96 1.89 0.93 -26.22
N GLU A 97 1.03 0.00 -26.58
CA GLU A 97 -0.24 -0.17 -25.93
C GLU A 97 0.00 -1.10 -24.74
N ARG A 98 -0.47 -0.72 -23.56
CA ARG A 98 -0.23 -1.47 -22.33
C ARG A 98 -1.52 -1.67 -21.57
N TYR A 99 -1.62 -2.81 -20.91
CA TYR A 99 -2.71 -3.12 -20.00
C TYR A 99 -2.17 -3.56 -18.65
N ARG A 100 -3.02 -3.39 -17.62
CA ARG A 100 -2.78 -3.90 -16.27
C ARG A 100 -4.10 -4.44 -15.74
N LEU A 101 -4.04 -5.61 -15.13
CA LEU A 101 -5.14 -6.17 -14.35
C LEU A 101 -4.63 -6.50 -12.95
N ARG A 102 -5.36 -6.04 -11.93
CA ARG A 102 -5.12 -6.38 -10.52
C ARG A 102 -6.42 -6.79 -9.88
N ILE A 103 -6.42 -7.93 -9.21
CA ILE A 103 -7.57 -8.47 -8.49
C ILE A 103 -7.07 -8.87 -7.12
N GLY A 104 -7.73 -8.39 -6.07
CA GLY A 104 -7.36 -8.68 -4.70
C GLY A 104 -8.57 -9.02 -3.84
N LEU A 105 -8.30 -9.79 -2.81
CA LEU A 105 -9.22 -10.18 -1.77
C LEU A 105 -8.63 -9.73 -0.45
N ARG A 106 -9.38 -8.97 0.33
CA ARG A 106 -8.99 -8.62 1.70
C ARG A 106 -10.16 -8.85 2.64
N GLY A 107 -9.88 -9.11 3.90
CA GLY A 107 -10.92 -9.36 4.87
C GLY A 107 -10.47 -9.20 6.30
N VAL A 108 -11.45 -9.07 7.18
CA VAL A 108 -11.29 -9.10 8.63
C VAL A 108 -11.77 -10.47 9.10
N LEU A 109 -10.88 -11.16 9.79
CA LEU A 109 -11.11 -12.41 10.50
C LEU A 109 -11.55 -12.09 11.93
N ALA A 110 -12.06 -13.08 12.67
CA ALA A 110 -12.30 -12.90 14.10
C ALA A 110 -11.02 -12.51 14.86
N ASP A 111 -11.22 -11.94 16.06
CA ASP A 111 -10.15 -11.50 16.96
C ASP A 111 -9.23 -10.42 16.36
N ASP A 112 -9.78 -9.48 15.58
CA ASP A 112 -9.06 -8.34 15.00
C ASP A 112 -7.91 -8.68 14.04
N TRP A 113 -7.86 -9.92 13.55
CA TRP A 113 -6.97 -10.31 12.47
C TRP A 113 -7.50 -9.84 11.12
N PHE A 114 -6.60 -9.46 10.21
CA PHE A 114 -6.96 -9.12 8.84
C PHE A 114 -5.96 -9.71 7.88
N PHE A 115 -6.39 -9.96 6.65
CA PHE A 115 -5.54 -10.48 5.60
C PHE A 115 -5.78 -9.76 4.29
N GLY A 116 -4.79 -9.82 3.40
CA GLY A 116 -4.92 -9.35 2.04
C GLY A 116 -4.09 -10.17 1.07
N VAL A 117 -4.70 -10.53 -0.05
CA VAL A 117 -4.05 -11.19 -1.18
C VAL A 117 -4.38 -10.41 -2.43
N ARG A 118 -3.38 -10.12 -3.27
CA ARG A 118 -3.56 -9.47 -4.57
C ARG A 118 -2.79 -10.20 -5.64
N LEU A 119 -3.47 -10.52 -6.73
CA LEU A 119 -2.90 -11.00 -7.97
C LEU A 119 -2.81 -9.85 -8.97
N GLU A 120 -1.72 -9.84 -9.74
CA GLU A 120 -1.46 -8.78 -10.72
C GLU A 120 -0.71 -9.28 -11.96
N THR A 121 -0.94 -8.60 -13.09
CA THR A 121 -0.22 -8.87 -14.34
C THR A 121 1.22 -8.38 -14.28
N SER A 122 2.14 -9.03 -15.02
CA SER A 122 3.58 -8.70 -15.07
C SER A 122 4.36 -9.04 -13.79
N GLN A 123 5.59 -9.52 -13.98
CA GLN A 123 6.55 -9.85 -12.93
C GLN A 123 7.44 -8.66 -12.52
N ASN A 124 7.30 -7.51 -13.19
CA ASN A 124 8.13 -6.34 -12.91
C ASN A 124 7.67 -5.67 -11.59
N PRO A 125 8.54 -5.59 -10.57
CA PRO A 125 8.16 -5.12 -9.23
C PRO A 125 7.82 -3.63 -9.16
N ARG A 126 8.18 -2.85 -10.19
CA ARG A 126 7.91 -1.41 -10.30
C ARG A 126 6.79 -1.09 -11.28
N SER A 127 6.28 -2.09 -11.99
CA SER A 127 5.21 -1.86 -12.96
C SER A 127 4.52 -3.16 -13.34
N THR A 128 3.25 -3.23 -13.01
CA THR A 128 2.42 -4.41 -13.33
C THR A 128 1.77 -4.25 -14.72
N ASN A 129 2.35 -3.44 -15.62
CA ASN A 129 1.83 -3.19 -16.96
C ASN A 129 2.47 -4.14 -17.98
N VAL A 130 1.64 -4.86 -18.71
CA VAL A 130 2.01 -5.72 -19.83
C VAL A 130 1.79 -4.97 -21.14
N THR A 131 2.61 -5.25 -22.16
CA THR A 131 2.48 -4.60 -23.49
C THR A 131 1.71 -5.52 -24.43
N PHE A 132 0.76 -4.99 -25.20
CA PHE A 132 0.04 -5.78 -26.20
C PHE A 132 0.97 -6.21 -27.34
N GLY A 133 0.82 -7.46 -27.78
CA GLY A 133 1.64 -8.02 -28.88
C GLY A 133 3.13 -8.02 -28.57
N ASP A 134 3.48 -8.18 -27.28
CA ASP A 134 4.87 -8.20 -26.85
C ASP A 134 5.52 -9.54 -27.14
N ASP A 135 6.35 -9.58 -28.17
CA ASP A 135 7.13 -10.75 -28.55
C ASP A 135 8.46 -10.80 -27.79
N THR A 136 8.46 -10.40 -26.51
CA THR A 136 9.68 -10.32 -25.70
C THR A 136 10.33 -11.70 -25.60
N SER A 137 11.56 -11.78 -26.12
CA SER A 137 12.44 -12.92 -25.90
C SER A 137 12.78 -13.02 -24.42
N THR A 138 12.72 -14.23 -23.88
CA THR A 138 13.10 -14.46 -22.48
C THR A 138 14.54 -14.94 -22.44
N THR A 139 15.37 -14.26 -21.67
CA THR A 139 16.74 -14.69 -21.42
C THR A 139 16.81 -15.30 -20.03
N SER A 140 17.21 -16.57 -19.94
CA SER A 140 17.50 -17.24 -18.68
C SER A 140 18.92 -17.83 -18.75
N GLY A 141 19.82 -17.30 -17.92
CA GLY A 141 21.25 -17.59 -18.03
C GLY A 141 21.82 -17.16 -19.38
N SER A 142 22.53 -18.06 -20.06
CA SER A 142 23.09 -17.81 -21.40
C SER A 142 22.12 -18.12 -22.55
N THR A 143 20.88 -18.52 -22.26
CA THR A 143 19.93 -18.99 -23.28
C THR A 143 18.84 -17.95 -23.51
N THR A 144 18.72 -17.48 -24.75
CA THR A 144 17.64 -16.61 -25.20
C THR A 144 16.59 -17.41 -25.95
N THR A 145 15.39 -17.53 -25.40
CA THR A 145 14.26 -18.09 -26.12
C THR A 145 13.60 -16.98 -26.93
N PHE A 146 13.68 -17.09 -28.25
CA PHE A 146 12.96 -16.21 -29.16
C PHE A 146 11.50 -16.64 -29.21
N ASN A 147 10.64 -15.71 -28.80
CA ASN A 147 9.23 -15.93 -28.77
C ASN A 147 8.62 -15.39 -30.06
N GLY A 148 7.74 -16.18 -30.67
CA GLY A 148 6.98 -15.78 -31.85
C GLY A 148 5.83 -14.82 -31.52
N PRO A 149 5.10 -14.35 -32.54
CA PRO A 149 3.94 -13.50 -32.36
C PRO A 149 2.91 -14.13 -31.41
N PHE A 150 2.25 -13.29 -30.60
CA PHE A 150 1.23 -13.68 -29.60
C PHE A 150 1.77 -14.52 -28.43
N ALA A 151 3.06 -14.42 -28.15
CA ALA A 151 3.64 -15.04 -26.97
C ALA A 151 3.05 -14.48 -25.68
N LYS A 152 2.87 -15.36 -24.69
CA LYS A 152 2.22 -15.03 -23.41
C LYS A 152 3.19 -14.86 -22.25
N ASN A 153 4.49 -14.84 -22.52
CA ASN A 153 5.52 -14.86 -21.49
C ASN A 153 5.46 -13.61 -20.59
N SER A 154 5.03 -12.47 -21.14
CA SER A 154 4.81 -11.22 -20.39
C SER A 154 3.40 -11.12 -19.77
N ASP A 155 2.45 -11.97 -20.18
CA ASP A 155 1.02 -11.93 -19.78
C ASP A 155 0.73 -12.72 -18.48
N GLY A 156 1.76 -13.16 -17.76
CA GLY A 156 1.62 -13.94 -16.53
C GLY A 156 0.91 -13.19 -15.39
N ILE A 157 0.23 -13.95 -14.55
CA ILE A 157 -0.35 -13.48 -13.27
C ILE A 157 0.62 -13.82 -12.14
N ASN A 158 0.95 -12.82 -11.34
CA ASN A 158 1.90 -12.88 -10.24
C ASN A 158 1.22 -12.52 -8.92
N VAL A 159 1.81 -12.95 -7.81
CA VAL A 159 1.37 -12.57 -6.46
C VAL A 159 1.97 -11.20 -6.13
N GLY A 160 1.14 -10.16 -6.18
CA GLY A 160 1.54 -8.80 -5.85
C GLY A 160 1.52 -8.51 -4.36
N GLN A 161 0.55 -9.08 -3.63
CA GLN A 161 0.42 -8.95 -2.19
C GLN A 161 -0.04 -10.27 -1.57
N ALA A 162 0.49 -10.59 -0.40
CA ALA A 162 0.08 -11.70 0.44
C ALA A 162 0.54 -11.40 1.87
N TYR A 163 -0.38 -10.92 2.70
CA TYR A 163 -0.05 -10.47 4.05
C TYR A 163 -1.15 -10.80 5.05
N LEU A 164 -0.73 -10.88 6.31
CA LEU A 164 -1.58 -11.01 7.49
C LEU A 164 -1.25 -9.87 8.44
N GLY A 165 -2.24 -9.38 9.17
CA GLY A 165 -2.04 -8.38 10.20
C GLY A 165 -3.02 -8.51 11.35
N TYR A 166 -2.75 -7.75 12.40
CA TYR A 166 -3.45 -7.79 13.67
C TYR A 166 -3.70 -6.38 14.22
N ARG A 167 -4.93 -6.11 14.67
CA ARG A 167 -5.38 -4.79 15.19
C ARG A 167 -5.98 -4.86 16.59
N GLY A 168 -5.71 -5.92 17.35
CA GLY A 168 -6.28 -6.09 18.69
C GLY A 168 -5.74 -5.10 19.75
N PHE A 169 -4.63 -4.43 19.45
CA PHE A 169 -4.09 -3.37 20.29
C PHE A 169 -4.67 -2.02 19.91
N LYS A 170 -5.04 -1.22 20.92
CA LYS A 170 -5.49 0.15 20.70
C LYS A 170 -4.40 0.95 19.97
N ASP A 171 -4.78 1.62 18.90
CA ASP A 171 -3.95 2.52 18.10
C ASP A 171 -2.74 1.86 17.40
N ILE A 172 -2.57 0.53 17.49
CA ILE A 172 -1.45 -0.21 16.87
C ILE A 172 -1.97 -1.19 15.81
N THR A 173 -1.28 -1.28 14.69
CA THR A 173 -1.51 -2.25 13.63
C THR A 173 -0.20 -2.94 13.30
N LEU A 174 -0.20 -4.27 13.45
CA LEU A 174 0.94 -5.12 13.08
C LEU A 174 0.64 -5.79 11.74
N THR A 175 1.59 -5.81 10.82
CA THR A 175 1.45 -6.46 9.51
C THR A 175 2.70 -7.24 9.16
N GLY A 176 2.54 -8.41 8.55
CA GLY A 176 3.63 -9.24 8.07
C GLY A 176 3.32 -9.87 6.71
N GLY A 177 4.33 -10.00 5.86
CA GLY A 177 4.25 -10.58 4.53
C GLY A 177 4.55 -9.57 3.42
N LYS A 178 4.07 -9.87 2.20
CA LYS A 178 4.17 -8.98 1.04
C LYS A 178 3.00 -8.00 1.06
N MET A 179 3.21 -6.83 1.64
CA MET A 179 2.16 -5.88 2.02
C MET A 179 2.25 -4.59 1.20
N PRO A 180 1.16 -3.79 1.12
CA PRO A 180 1.28 -2.41 0.66
C PRO A 180 2.29 -1.66 1.51
N ASN A 181 2.95 -0.65 0.95
CA ASN A 181 3.92 0.16 1.68
C ASN A 181 3.27 0.77 2.95
N PRO A 182 3.76 0.45 4.16
CA PRO A 182 3.19 0.93 5.42
C PRO A 182 3.57 2.38 5.75
N LEU A 183 4.50 2.97 5.00
CA LEU A 183 5.02 4.32 5.24
C LEU A 183 4.21 5.35 4.44
N VAL A 184 4.17 6.58 4.95
CA VAL A 184 3.77 7.75 4.16
C VAL A 184 4.92 8.11 3.24
N THR A 185 4.73 8.04 1.92
CA THR A 185 5.82 8.22 0.96
C THR A 185 5.43 9.15 -0.19
N THR A 186 6.44 9.69 -0.87
CA THR A 186 6.25 10.38 -2.15
C THR A 186 6.67 9.47 -3.31
N LEU A 187 6.23 9.81 -4.52
CA LEU A 187 6.64 9.11 -5.76
C LEU A 187 8.14 9.24 -6.06
N MET A 188 8.86 10.14 -5.37
CA MET A 188 10.31 10.25 -5.51
C MET A 188 11.05 9.14 -4.78
N THR A 189 10.54 8.71 -3.62
CA THR A 189 11.20 7.72 -2.77
C THR A 189 10.69 6.31 -3.06
N TRP A 190 9.38 6.15 -3.25
CA TRP A 190 8.75 4.85 -3.47
C TRP A 190 7.80 4.88 -4.68
N ASP A 191 7.92 3.87 -5.53
CA ASP A 191 6.92 3.60 -6.56
C ASP A 191 5.71 2.90 -5.90
N ALA A 192 4.50 3.38 -6.19
CA ALA A 192 3.26 2.87 -5.62
C ALA A 192 2.95 1.42 -6.03
N ASP A 193 3.58 0.90 -7.09
CA ASP A 193 3.43 -0.50 -7.49
C ASP A 193 4.37 -1.44 -6.68
N ILE A 194 5.37 -0.93 -5.94
CA ILE A 194 6.26 -1.74 -5.08
C ILE A 194 5.54 -2.18 -3.80
N ASN A 195 5.60 -3.48 -3.51
CA ASN A 195 5.03 -4.09 -2.31
C ASN A 195 6.17 -4.76 -1.52
N PRO A 196 6.72 -4.10 -0.49
CA PRO A 196 7.84 -4.64 0.26
C PRO A 196 7.43 -5.88 1.06
N GLU A 197 8.40 -6.76 1.27
CA GLU A 197 8.24 -8.01 2.01
C GLU A 197 8.91 -7.88 3.37
N GLY A 198 8.19 -8.18 4.44
CA GLY A 198 8.74 -8.12 5.79
C GLY A 198 7.67 -7.91 6.84
N THR A 199 8.00 -7.13 7.88
CA THR A 199 7.08 -6.80 8.98
C THR A 199 6.99 -5.29 9.18
N ALA A 200 5.83 -4.83 9.64
CA ALA A 200 5.57 -3.43 9.93
C ALA A 200 4.68 -3.28 11.17
N GLU A 201 5.00 -2.27 11.96
CA GLU A 201 4.25 -1.81 13.11
C GLU A 201 3.85 -0.35 12.85
N GLN A 202 2.55 -0.08 12.89
CA GLN A 202 2.00 1.25 12.70
C GLN A 202 1.24 1.66 13.96
N TRP A 203 1.63 2.78 14.53
CA TRP A 203 0.91 3.43 15.61
C TRP A 203 0.25 4.72 15.10
N LYS A 204 -1.02 4.94 15.44
CA LYS A 204 -1.73 6.18 15.09
C LYS A 204 -2.69 6.59 16.20
N HIS A 205 -2.56 7.83 16.67
CA HIS A 205 -3.46 8.41 17.66
C HIS A 205 -3.99 9.77 17.22
N SER A 206 -5.30 9.98 17.38
CA SER A 206 -6.00 11.20 16.95
C SER A 206 -6.41 12.06 18.14
N PHE A 207 -5.98 13.32 18.16
CA PHE A 207 -6.42 14.34 19.09
C PHE A 207 -7.36 15.32 18.40
N THR A 208 -8.45 15.69 19.06
CA THR A 208 -9.35 16.74 18.58
C THR A 208 -9.37 17.88 19.58
N PHE A 209 -8.96 19.06 19.13
CA PHE A 209 -8.97 20.27 19.92
C PHE A 209 -10.08 21.18 19.41
N ASN A 210 -10.94 21.62 20.33
CA ASN A 210 -11.99 22.59 20.04
C ASN A 210 -11.59 23.90 20.71
N PHE A 211 -11.37 24.94 19.93
CA PHE A 211 -11.06 26.27 20.41
C PHE A 211 -12.24 27.20 20.13
N GLY A 212 -12.68 27.94 21.14
CA GLY A 212 -13.86 28.80 21.05
C GLY A 212 -15.12 28.10 21.57
N GLY A 213 -15.46 28.42 22.81
CA GLY A 213 -16.65 27.96 23.54
C GLY A 213 -16.79 28.63 24.90
N GLY A 214 -16.15 29.78 25.11
CA GLY A 214 -16.23 30.58 26.33
C GLY A 214 -16.91 31.91 26.03
N GLY A 215 -18.22 31.96 26.26
CA GLY A 215 -19.05 33.13 25.96
C GLY A 215 -20.42 33.05 26.62
N VAL A 216 -20.40 33.05 27.96
CA VAL A 216 -21.45 33.43 28.93
C VAL A 216 -22.88 32.89 28.67
N GLU A 217 -23.26 31.87 29.43
CA GLU A 217 -24.64 31.75 29.89
C GLU A 217 -24.95 33.00 30.73
N GLN A 218 -25.73 33.94 30.20
CA GLN A 218 -26.45 34.90 31.04
C GLN A 218 -27.92 34.53 31.07
N ALA A 219 -28.36 34.30 32.30
CA ALA A 219 -29.71 34.00 32.70
C ALA A 219 -30.73 35.02 32.16
N GLN A 220 -31.91 34.50 31.88
CA GLN A 220 -33.14 35.18 31.53
C GLN A 220 -33.46 36.40 32.43
N GLN A 221 -33.78 37.55 31.84
CA GLN A 221 -34.81 38.46 32.35
C GLN A 221 -35.44 39.30 31.23
N SER A 222 -36.76 39.38 31.28
CA SER A 222 -37.69 40.05 30.37
C SER A 222 -37.97 41.52 30.77
N TYR A 223 -38.66 42.24 29.86
CA TYR A 223 -39.24 43.60 29.93
C TYR A 223 -38.30 44.75 29.46
N ALA A 224 -38.66 45.74 28.62
CA ALA A 224 -39.91 46.17 27.99
C ALA A 224 -39.64 46.99 26.69
N LYS A 225 -40.72 47.25 25.95
CA LYS A 225 -40.90 48.09 24.75
C LYS A 225 -39.98 49.33 24.64
N ASP A 226 -39.05 49.35 23.68
CA ASP A 226 -38.99 50.32 22.57
C ASP A 226 -37.74 50.09 21.69
N SER A 227 -37.97 50.15 20.38
CA SER A 227 -37.06 50.43 19.25
C SER A 227 -35.52 50.28 19.37
N LYS A 228 -34.98 49.53 18.38
CA LYS A 228 -33.60 49.49 17.80
C LYS A 228 -32.64 48.40 18.29
N ASN A 229 -32.28 47.55 17.31
CA ASN A 229 -31.13 46.66 17.18
C ASN A 229 -31.06 45.45 18.13
N LEU A 230 -31.58 44.31 17.64
CA LEU A 230 -31.13 43.00 18.07
C LEU A 230 -29.73 42.77 17.51
N ALA A 231 -28.70 42.90 18.36
CA ALA A 231 -27.37 42.43 18.02
C ALA A 231 -27.41 40.90 17.93
N ILE A 232 -27.38 40.36 16.71
CA ILE A 232 -27.04 38.96 16.48
C ILE A 232 -25.58 38.83 16.90
N THR A 233 -25.34 38.36 18.13
CA THR A 233 -24.02 37.93 18.53
C THR A 233 -23.69 36.73 17.65
N LYS A 234 -22.79 36.93 16.68
CA LYS A 234 -22.27 35.85 15.84
C LYS A 234 -21.53 34.92 16.78
N THR A 235 -22.18 33.85 17.22
CA THR A 235 -21.52 32.74 17.91
C THR A 235 -20.41 32.30 16.97
N SER A 236 -19.16 32.59 17.33
CA SER A 236 -18.01 32.12 16.56
C SER A 236 -18.11 30.60 16.52
N GLU A 237 -18.24 30.02 15.32
CA GLU A 237 -18.21 28.57 15.20
C GLU A 237 -16.92 28.06 15.86
N PRO A 238 -17.00 27.00 16.67
CA PRO A 238 -15.84 26.46 17.35
C PRO A 238 -14.80 26.05 16.31
N TRP A 239 -13.60 26.61 16.40
CA TRP A 239 -12.47 26.24 15.56
C TRP A 239 -11.99 24.85 16.00
N LYS A 240 -12.19 23.86 15.13
CA LYS A 240 -11.82 22.47 15.40
C LYS A 240 -10.51 22.14 14.69
N LEU A 241 -9.49 21.79 15.45
CA LEU A 241 -8.23 21.26 14.93
C LEU A 241 -8.15 19.78 15.27
N LYS A 242 -8.01 18.93 14.26
CA LYS A 242 -7.71 17.51 14.45
C LYS A 242 -6.23 17.27 14.17
N VAL A 243 -5.52 16.66 15.12
CA VAL A 243 -4.11 16.30 15.00
C VAL A 243 -3.99 14.78 15.08
N ASP A 244 -3.61 14.16 13.97
CA ASP A 244 -3.30 12.74 13.89
C ASP A 244 -1.79 12.56 14.04
N LEU A 245 -1.33 12.06 15.19
CA LEU A 245 0.06 11.62 15.36
C LEU A 245 0.20 10.18 14.88
N PHE A 246 1.31 9.87 14.22
CA PHE A 246 1.61 8.51 13.79
C PHE A 246 3.10 8.20 13.88
N ALA A 247 3.39 6.92 14.09
CA ALA A 247 4.72 6.34 14.02
C ALA A 247 4.63 5.02 13.25
N ASN A 248 5.43 4.87 12.20
CA ASN A 248 5.49 3.65 11.41
C ASN A 248 6.92 3.09 11.48
N PHE A 249 7.04 1.85 11.93
CA PHE A 249 8.29 1.11 11.97
C PHE A 249 8.17 -0.07 11.03
N ALA A 250 9.16 -0.28 10.17
CA ALA A 250 9.16 -1.41 9.26
C ALA A 250 10.54 -2.04 9.15
N GLN A 251 10.55 -3.36 8.99
CA GLN A 251 11.72 -4.15 8.66
C GLN A 251 11.39 -4.97 7.41
N PHE A 252 12.04 -4.64 6.31
CA PHE A 252 11.88 -5.33 5.04
C PHE A 252 13.10 -6.19 4.72
N ILE A 253 12.85 -7.34 4.11
CA ILE A 253 13.88 -8.15 3.47
C ILE A 253 14.24 -7.46 2.16
N TYR A 254 15.50 -7.04 2.01
CA TYR A 254 15.96 -6.28 0.85
C TYR A 254 16.78 -7.13 -0.12
N ASP A 255 17.59 -8.06 0.40
CA ASP A 255 18.37 -9.01 -0.38
C ASP A 255 18.53 -10.30 0.43
N ASP A 256 18.20 -11.45 -0.16
CA ASP A 256 18.19 -12.78 0.48
C ASP A 256 19.42 -13.57 0.02
N VAL A 257 20.25 -14.01 0.97
CA VAL A 257 21.43 -14.82 0.69
C VAL A 257 21.06 -16.30 0.76
N ASN A 258 20.52 -16.87 -0.32
CA ASN A 258 20.12 -18.28 -0.33
C ASN A 258 21.08 -19.18 -1.16
N PRO A 259 21.73 -20.21 -0.59
CA PRO A 259 21.67 -20.66 0.80
C PRO A 259 22.60 -19.88 1.74
N GLU A 260 22.09 -19.55 2.93
CA GLU A 260 22.84 -18.89 4.00
C GLU A 260 23.85 -19.84 4.64
N ASN A 261 25.01 -19.31 5.04
CA ASN A 261 25.99 -20.05 5.84
C ASN A 261 26.48 -19.17 7.01
N PRO A 262 25.61 -18.89 8.00
CA PRO A 262 25.87 -17.89 9.04
C PRO A 262 27.01 -18.27 9.99
N LEU A 263 27.43 -19.54 10.00
CA LEU A 263 28.48 -20.09 10.87
C LEU A 263 29.72 -20.59 10.11
N GLY A 264 29.71 -20.55 8.78
CA GLY A 264 30.83 -21.06 7.96
C GLY A 264 31.70 -19.95 7.38
N ALA A 265 32.84 -20.34 6.79
CA ALA A 265 33.72 -19.39 6.13
C ALA A 265 32.99 -18.71 4.94
N PRO A 266 33.12 -17.38 4.78
CA PRO A 266 32.57 -16.67 3.64
C PRO A 266 33.01 -17.33 2.33
N ARG A 267 32.05 -17.57 1.42
CA ARG A 267 32.36 -18.15 0.11
C ARG A 267 32.84 -17.03 -0.82
N THR A 268 33.65 -17.34 -1.83
CA THR A 268 34.00 -16.36 -2.87
C THR A 268 33.29 -16.69 -4.17
N SER A 269 32.57 -15.74 -4.76
CA SER A 269 31.96 -15.86 -6.09
C SER A 269 32.33 -14.63 -6.92
N GLY A 270 32.84 -14.83 -8.14
CA GLY A 270 33.24 -13.75 -9.03
C GLY A 270 34.34 -12.81 -8.47
N GLY A 271 35.21 -13.31 -7.58
CA GLY A 271 36.26 -12.51 -6.94
C GLY A 271 35.80 -11.64 -5.76
N LYS A 272 34.53 -11.75 -5.33
CA LYS A 272 33.99 -11.07 -4.15
C LYS A 272 33.58 -12.07 -3.08
N LEU A 273 33.65 -11.66 -1.81
CA LEU A 273 33.11 -12.42 -0.69
C LEU A 273 31.58 -12.43 -0.81
N VAL A 274 31.01 -13.62 -0.91
CA VAL A 274 29.57 -13.86 -0.75
C VAL A 274 29.29 -13.73 0.74
N PRO A 275 28.43 -12.78 1.11
CA PRO A 275 28.06 -12.60 2.51
C PRO A 275 27.36 -13.83 3.10
N THR A 276 27.21 -13.82 4.42
CA THR A 276 26.67 -14.96 5.19
C THR A 276 25.32 -14.66 5.85
N THR A 277 24.74 -13.49 5.59
CA THR A 277 23.53 -12.96 6.23
C THR A 277 22.72 -12.11 5.26
N ASP A 278 21.39 -12.12 5.35
CA ASP A 278 20.52 -11.23 4.56
C ASP A 278 20.79 -9.73 4.72
N ALA A 279 20.40 -8.95 3.70
CA ALA A 279 20.26 -7.50 3.79
C ALA A 279 18.84 -7.10 4.16
N TRP A 280 18.73 -6.17 5.10
CA TRP A 280 17.50 -5.63 5.62
C TRP A 280 17.40 -4.14 5.36
N LEU A 281 16.19 -3.69 5.05
CA LEU A 281 15.83 -2.28 5.02
C LEU A 281 14.96 -1.97 6.24
N LEU A 282 15.54 -1.27 7.20
CA LEU A 282 14.81 -0.76 8.36
C LEU A 282 14.30 0.64 8.05
N ALA A 283 13.04 0.91 8.36
CA ALA A 283 12.43 2.23 8.20
C ALA A 283 11.78 2.69 9.50
N TRP A 284 12.12 3.91 9.92
CA TRP A 284 11.52 4.56 11.08
C TRP A 284 10.93 5.89 10.64
N GLN A 285 9.61 5.99 10.72
CA GLN A 285 8.87 7.18 10.35
C GLN A 285 8.06 7.67 11.54
N VAL A 286 8.14 8.96 11.81
CA VAL A 286 7.27 9.63 12.78
C VAL A 286 6.69 10.87 12.13
N GLY A 287 5.43 11.18 12.41
CA GLY A 287 4.79 12.28 11.73
C GLY A 287 3.50 12.73 12.38
N ALA A 288 3.00 13.83 11.83
CA ALA A 288 1.77 14.44 12.26
C ALA A 288 0.99 14.92 11.03
N ARG A 289 -0.32 14.72 11.07
CA ARG A 289 -1.26 15.32 10.13
C ARG A 289 -2.19 16.26 10.89
N PHE A 290 -2.15 17.52 10.51
CA PHE A 290 -3.00 18.60 11.02
C PHE A 290 -4.16 18.77 10.06
N THR A 291 -5.39 18.62 10.53
CA THR A 291 -6.60 18.85 9.73
C THR A 291 -7.34 20.04 10.30
N PHE A 292 -7.44 21.08 9.48
CA PHE A 292 -8.08 22.35 9.81
C PHE A 292 -9.54 22.37 9.36
N PRO A 293 -10.36 23.30 9.89
CA PRO A 293 -11.69 23.57 9.32
C PRO A 293 -11.57 23.95 7.84
N ASN A 294 -12.57 23.58 7.03
CA ASN A 294 -12.59 23.72 5.57
C ASN A 294 -11.74 22.70 4.79
N ASN A 295 -11.46 21.53 5.38
CA ASN A 295 -10.74 20.41 4.74
C ASN A 295 -9.30 20.72 4.26
N LEU A 296 -8.72 21.84 4.70
CA LEU A 296 -7.29 22.07 4.56
C LEU A 296 -6.54 21.14 5.52
N TYR A 297 -5.49 20.48 5.07
CA TYR A 297 -4.67 19.65 5.95
C TYR A 297 -3.20 19.80 5.62
N ALA A 298 -2.34 19.78 6.64
CA ALA A 298 -0.90 19.74 6.44
C ALA A 298 -0.36 18.47 7.08
N GLN A 299 0.54 17.77 6.39
CA GLN A 299 1.14 16.53 6.88
C GLN A 299 2.65 16.55 6.68
N ILE A 300 3.37 16.08 7.69
CA ILE A 300 4.81 15.90 7.68
C ILE A 300 5.14 14.50 8.20
N ALA A 301 6.10 13.83 7.56
CA ALA A 301 6.40 12.43 7.86
C ALA A 301 7.91 12.09 7.74
N PRO A 302 8.81 12.77 8.47
CA PRO A 302 10.24 12.44 8.43
C PRO A 302 10.48 10.94 8.65
N THR A 303 11.31 10.38 7.79
CA THR A 303 11.60 8.95 7.69
C THR A 303 13.10 8.73 7.61
N LEU A 304 13.60 7.84 8.46
CA LEU A 304 14.98 7.38 8.43
C LEU A 304 14.99 5.93 7.95
N TYR A 305 15.72 5.67 6.87
CA TYR A 305 15.97 4.34 6.35
C TYR A 305 17.40 3.93 6.68
N ASN A 306 17.57 2.73 7.21
CA ASN A 306 18.86 2.13 7.48
C ASN A 306 18.97 0.80 6.74
N TYR A 307 19.91 0.71 5.81
CA TYR A 307 20.25 -0.52 5.12
C TYR A 307 21.32 -1.25 5.95
N THR A 308 20.97 -2.43 6.44
CA THR A 308 21.82 -3.22 7.33
C THR A 308 21.94 -4.67 6.85
N GLY A 309 22.98 -5.36 7.28
CA GLY A 309 23.36 -6.66 6.71
C GLY A 309 24.14 -6.51 5.41
N ASN A 310 24.58 -7.64 4.86
CA ASN A 310 25.39 -7.70 3.66
C ASN A 310 24.70 -8.69 2.69
N GLY A 311 23.94 -8.21 1.71
CA GLY A 311 23.29 -9.08 0.72
C GLY A 311 24.26 -9.54 -0.37
N ASP A 312 24.00 -10.65 -1.06
CA ASP A 312 24.91 -11.20 -2.06
C ASP A 312 24.97 -10.41 -3.37
N THR A 313 23.89 -9.71 -3.70
CA THR A 313 23.69 -9.00 -4.97
C THR A 313 24.15 -7.55 -4.87
N PHE A 314 24.02 -6.92 -3.69
CA PHE A 314 24.35 -5.52 -3.44
C PHE A 314 25.46 -5.30 -2.39
N ASN A 315 26.41 -6.23 -2.26
CA ASN A 315 27.49 -6.26 -1.26
C ASN A 315 28.54 -5.12 -1.31
N GLY A 316 28.34 -4.06 -2.10
CA GLY A 316 29.24 -2.91 -2.17
C GLY A 316 28.90 -1.83 -1.14
N HIS A 317 29.85 -0.94 -0.86
CA HIS A 317 29.55 0.32 -0.17
C HIS A 317 28.93 1.32 -1.15
N PHE A 318 27.92 2.05 -0.68
CA PHE A 318 27.40 3.17 -1.43
C PHE A 318 28.50 4.24 -1.59
N VAL A 319 28.76 4.66 -2.82
CA VAL A 319 29.59 5.82 -3.13
C VAL A 319 28.68 6.81 -3.83
N GLY A 320 28.40 7.95 -3.21
CA GLY A 320 27.64 9.01 -3.83
C GLY A 320 28.41 9.64 -4.99
N GLY A 321 27.70 10.35 -5.88
CA GLY A 321 28.35 11.09 -6.96
C GLY A 321 29.37 12.09 -6.42
N ASP A 322 30.58 12.05 -6.95
CA ASP A 322 31.65 12.99 -6.61
C ASP A 322 31.48 14.32 -7.36
N PRO A 323 31.32 15.47 -6.68
CA PRO A 323 31.18 16.77 -7.32
C PRO A 323 32.48 17.28 -7.97
N ALA A 324 33.63 16.67 -7.69
CA ALA A 324 34.91 16.99 -8.31
C ALA A 324 35.10 16.32 -9.68
N LEU A 325 34.22 15.39 -10.05
CA LEU A 325 34.23 14.70 -11.34
C LEU A 325 33.28 15.36 -12.35
N SER A 326 33.48 15.05 -13.63
CA SER A 326 32.49 15.40 -14.66
C SER A 326 31.15 14.73 -14.33
N ASN A 327 30.03 15.27 -14.80
CA ASN A 327 28.72 14.67 -14.52
C ASN A 327 28.63 13.20 -14.94
N SER A 328 29.26 12.80 -16.06
CA SER A 328 29.28 11.40 -16.51
C SER A 328 30.10 10.51 -15.57
N ASP A 329 31.26 10.99 -15.13
CA ASP A 329 32.16 10.21 -14.28
C ASP A 329 31.61 10.14 -12.84
N SER A 330 31.05 11.24 -12.35
CA SER A 330 30.34 11.31 -11.06
C SER A 330 29.16 10.33 -11.03
N LEU A 331 28.33 10.31 -12.08
CA LEU A 331 27.23 9.35 -12.18
C LEU A 331 27.72 7.90 -12.29
N SER A 332 28.89 7.66 -12.89
CA SER A 332 29.51 6.33 -12.93
C SER A 332 30.04 5.85 -11.58
N THR A 333 30.40 6.78 -10.69
CA THR A 333 30.78 6.46 -9.29
C THR A 333 29.60 6.10 -8.41
N ASN A 334 28.37 6.46 -8.81
CA ASN A 334 27.15 6.16 -8.05
C ASN A 334 26.85 4.66 -8.06
N GLN A 335 27.44 3.94 -7.10
CA GLN A 335 27.29 2.49 -7.00
C GLN A 335 26.00 2.11 -6.29
N VAL A 336 25.38 1.04 -6.75
CA VAL A 336 24.20 0.39 -6.14
C VAL A 336 24.49 -0.32 -4.81
N GLY A 337 25.65 -0.06 -4.19
CA GLY A 337 26.01 -0.64 -2.90
C GLY A 337 25.09 -0.16 -1.79
N ILE A 338 24.70 -1.05 -0.89
CA ILE A 338 23.80 -0.73 0.24
C ILE A 338 24.49 -0.81 1.60
N ASN A 339 25.75 -1.27 1.64
CA ASN A 339 26.46 -1.44 2.90
C ASN A 339 26.70 -0.08 3.58
N SER A 340 26.22 0.05 4.81
CA SER A 340 26.30 1.28 5.63
C SER A 340 25.56 2.47 5.03
N LEU A 341 24.49 2.23 4.27
CA LEU A 341 23.66 3.30 3.70
C LEU A 341 22.57 3.73 4.69
N LEU A 342 22.60 5.01 5.05
CA LEU A 342 21.55 5.69 5.81
C LEU A 342 20.90 6.74 4.91
N VAL A 343 19.57 6.69 4.77
CA VAL A 343 18.82 7.64 3.95
C VAL A 343 17.80 8.37 4.81
N PHE A 344 17.79 9.70 4.71
CA PHE A 344 16.77 10.54 5.33
C PHE A 344 15.83 11.07 4.25
N ASP A 345 14.53 10.92 4.47
CA ASP A 345 13.46 11.44 3.63
C ASP A 345 12.47 12.22 4.50
N MET A 346 11.85 13.26 3.95
CA MET A 346 10.83 14.03 4.64
C MET A 346 9.68 14.37 3.68
N PRO A 347 8.75 13.42 3.48
CA PRO A 347 7.48 13.68 2.82
C PRO A 347 6.71 14.78 3.54
N MET A 348 6.24 15.76 2.77
CA MET A 348 5.39 16.86 3.25
C MET A 348 4.29 17.16 2.22
N GLU A 349 3.08 17.43 2.69
CA GLU A 349 1.94 17.85 1.86
C GLU A 349 1.06 18.87 2.60
N ILE A 350 0.41 19.77 1.85
CA ILE A 350 -0.48 20.86 2.33
C ILE A 350 -1.75 20.91 1.46
#